data_AF-A0A9D4SG15-F1
#
_entry.id   AF-A0A9D4SG15-F1
#
_cell.length_a   1.000
_cell.length_b   1.000
_cell.length_c   1.000
_cell.angle_alpha   90.00
_cell.angle_beta   90.00
_cell.angle_gamma   90.00
#
_symmetry.space_group_name_H-M   'P 1'
#
loop_
_entity.id
_entity.type
_entity.pdbx_description
1 polymer ?
#
loop_
_entity_poly.entity_id
_entity_poly.type
_entity_poly.pdbx_seq_one_letter_code
_entity_poly.pdbx_strand_id
1 'polypeptide(L)'
;MSLPPYYPPGRFDYFLLRLQKELKKTSTFRIVIIAIVLHSLFSILLIHNFLNYYSDTYHSKHATSHDHPDKGKISIFSRPVTNDDIDSERRYKLVKMDFTDSTIFGPNAINLLHSNLIRSQQLTHIGWFSDHFRWEEKIQCFNNRWTFCDKIFIAKCKPNSIRAIYQFVPFKIESNVRHLYFSVRATAEQLVEQSNDGFYGMLALIEHVDGTDEIIRLKFRYESESWSLRVEDYRSTKTIKSVTIMLACYGYSGIASFTDVRLTSESAGLDPLFSAYDICSWCSFQPNDHQVKKSNQLSNTDYEILKMPRFEMEKSTANHQVTFVSQVSMDRLVILEQSLRTWNGPVSISIHVLTNNSTNGRIQDWQLPSVNLQHYPINVLRNLAIKMVQTRFMFLVDADFQPSPNLETNFLNTLNKYHSSYLRQHDTNGCRIAFVVPAFEYLEIPNKEDPILKSKDELIQLIHRDDPMIEPFRLHESNEVHGLTNYWKWYHTNGPYNITYRFHDKYEPYIIVEKNSHLPLYDENLFNYGMNKVMHISEMFAANYTFEVLDNVWSIHFQHRSTPYYMDFLKNLTYRLCNRAERFKVLQRIIYQYNVQLDQC
;
A
#
# COMPACT_ATOMS: atom_id res chain seq x y z
N MET A 1 41.85 -20.06 36.35
CA MET A 1 41.12 -20.02 35.08
C MET A 1 39.64 -20.09 35.37
N SER A 2 39.00 -18.92 35.55
CA SER A 2 37.54 -18.80 35.59
C SER A 2 37.04 -18.83 34.15
N LEU A 3 36.14 -19.76 33.85
CA LEU A 3 35.36 -19.73 32.60
C LEU A 3 34.70 -18.35 32.47
N PRO A 4 34.66 -17.74 31.27
CA PRO A 4 33.89 -16.52 31.08
C PRO A 4 32.42 -16.83 31.41
N PRO A 5 31.66 -15.87 31.99
CA PRO A 5 30.26 -16.09 32.30
C PRO A 5 29.50 -16.42 31.01
N TYR A 6 28.85 -17.59 31.01
CA TYR A 6 27.92 -18.01 29.98
C TYR A 6 26.73 -17.04 30.03
N TYR A 7 26.78 -15.97 29.23
CA TYR A 7 25.64 -15.09 29.10
C TYR A 7 24.56 -15.82 28.30
N PRO A 8 23.35 -16.00 28.84
CA PRO A 8 22.26 -16.63 28.10
C PRO A 8 21.95 -15.78 26.84
N PRO A 9 21.63 -16.42 25.70
CA PRO A 9 21.23 -15.70 24.49
C PRO A 9 20.07 -14.76 24.80
N GLY A 10 20.10 -13.54 24.24
CA GLY A 10 19.00 -12.60 24.36
C GLY A 10 17.72 -13.16 23.74
N ARG A 11 16.56 -12.56 24.07
CA ARG A 11 15.26 -13.02 23.58
C ARG A 11 15.19 -13.04 22.03
N PHE A 12 15.88 -12.12 21.38
CA PHE A 12 16.03 -12.04 19.93
C PHE A 12 16.96 -13.14 19.37
N ASP A 13 18.04 -13.49 20.08
CA ASP A 13 18.97 -14.56 19.69
C ASP A 13 18.30 -15.94 19.76
N TYR A 14 17.58 -16.21 20.87
CA TYR A 14 16.77 -17.43 21.00
C TYR A 14 15.69 -17.50 19.92
N PHE A 15 15.12 -16.36 19.55
CA PHE A 15 14.10 -16.26 18.53
C PHE A 15 14.65 -16.48 17.12
N LEU A 16 15.77 -15.86 16.72
CA LEU A 16 16.45 -16.14 15.46
C LEU A 16 16.91 -17.60 15.38
N LEU A 17 17.41 -18.16 16.49
CA LEU A 17 17.75 -19.59 16.59
C LEU A 17 16.52 -20.49 16.41
N ARG A 18 15.35 -20.12 16.95
CA ARG A 18 14.10 -20.87 16.78
C ARG A 18 13.57 -20.75 15.35
N LEU A 19 13.57 -19.53 14.80
CA LEU A 19 13.19 -19.26 13.42
C LEU A 19 14.10 -20.05 12.48
N GLN A 20 15.42 -20.03 12.68
CA GLN A 20 16.37 -20.87 11.95
C GLN A 20 16.14 -22.37 12.17
N LYS A 21 15.82 -22.82 13.39
CA LYS A 21 15.60 -24.25 13.70
C LYS A 21 14.32 -24.80 13.08
N GLU A 22 13.27 -24.00 13.02
CA GLU A 22 12.01 -24.35 12.34
C GLU A 22 12.17 -24.24 10.81
N LEU A 23 12.90 -23.23 10.32
CA LEU A 23 13.21 -23.06 8.89
C LEU A 23 14.26 -24.05 8.37
N LYS A 24 15.05 -24.70 9.23
CA LYS A 24 15.90 -25.85 8.90
C LYS A 24 15.11 -27.10 8.44
N LYS A 25 13.80 -27.12 8.62
CA LYS A 25 12.91 -28.16 8.06
C LYS A 25 12.59 -27.92 6.58
N THR A 26 12.95 -26.75 6.03
CA THR A 26 12.76 -26.36 4.64
C THR A 26 14.11 -26.35 3.92
N SER A 27 14.18 -26.87 2.69
CA SER A 27 15.44 -27.23 2.01
C SER A 27 16.31 -26.06 1.52
N THR A 28 15.93 -24.79 1.74
CA THR A 28 16.74 -23.62 1.31
C THR A 28 16.40 -22.34 2.06
N PHE A 29 17.40 -21.50 2.33
CA PHE A 29 17.14 -20.26 3.04
C PHE A 29 17.98 -19.04 2.62
N ARG A 30 17.32 -17.88 2.48
CA ARG A 30 17.90 -16.54 2.42
C ARG A 30 17.06 -15.56 3.25
N ILE A 31 17.61 -15.06 4.34
CA ILE A 31 17.08 -13.87 5.04
C ILE A 31 17.82 -12.64 4.53
N VAL A 32 17.10 -11.54 4.31
CA VAL A 32 17.67 -10.19 4.40
C VAL A 32 16.99 -9.47 5.55
N ILE A 33 17.75 -9.15 6.59
CA ILE A 33 17.24 -8.35 7.71
C ILE A 33 17.46 -6.89 7.37
N ILE A 34 16.48 -6.02 7.59
CA ILE A 34 16.69 -4.57 7.48
C ILE A 34 16.46 -4.04 8.89
N ALA A 35 17.54 -3.51 9.47
CA ALA A 35 17.48 -2.86 10.77
C ALA A 35 17.63 -1.36 10.53
N ILE A 36 16.57 -0.61 10.81
CA ILE A 36 16.58 0.84 10.69
C ILE A 36 17.11 1.43 12.01
N VAL A 37 18.17 2.23 11.92
CA VAL A 37 19.23 2.54 12.94
C VAL A 37 18.72 3.35 14.17
N LEU A 38 19.48 3.55 15.26
CA LEU A 38 20.59 4.54 15.30
C LEU A 38 21.72 4.29 16.33
N HIS A 39 22.94 4.54 15.83
CA HIS A 39 24.21 4.89 16.49
C HIS A 39 24.93 3.85 17.37
N SER A 40 25.69 2.97 16.74
CA SER A 40 27.16 3.02 16.87
C SER A 40 27.82 2.05 15.88
N LEU A 41 28.98 2.44 15.33
CA LEU A 41 29.91 1.54 14.62
C LEU A 41 30.22 0.26 15.44
N PHE A 42 30.05 0.33 16.76
CA PHE A 42 30.28 -0.76 17.70
C PHE A 42 29.18 -1.83 17.67
N SER A 43 27.90 -1.44 17.50
CA SER A 43 26.77 -2.38 17.35
C SER A 43 26.90 -3.23 16.08
N ILE A 44 27.39 -2.61 15.00
CA ILE A 44 27.66 -3.24 13.70
C ILE A 44 28.83 -4.23 13.84
N LEU A 45 29.91 -3.83 14.53
CA LEU A 45 31.04 -4.70 14.86
C LEU A 45 30.65 -5.88 15.75
N LEU A 46 29.63 -5.74 16.61
CA LEU A 46 29.16 -6.82 17.49
C LEU A 46 28.31 -7.85 16.75
N ILE A 47 27.41 -7.42 15.86
CA ILE A 47 26.63 -8.32 14.99
C ILE A 47 27.55 -8.98 13.95
N HIS A 48 28.50 -8.23 13.39
CA HIS A 48 29.51 -8.75 12.47
C HIS A 48 30.45 -9.74 13.16
N ASN A 49 30.98 -9.43 14.36
CA ASN A 49 31.81 -10.36 15.13
C ASN A 49 31.02 -11.55 15.67
N PHE A 50 29.73 -11.42 15.97
CA PHE A 50 28.90 -12.55 16.41
C PHE A 50 28.55 -13.49 15.26
N LEU A 51 28.29 -12.95 14.06
CA LEU A 51 28.09 -13.73 12.85
C LEU A 51 29.41 -14.36 12.33
N ASN A 52 30.54 -13.65 12.45
CA ASN A 52 31.87 -14.19 12.13
C ASN A 52 32.33 -15.24 13.15
N TYR A 53 32.08 -15.03 14.45
CA TYR A 53 32.38 -16.03 15.49
C TYR A 53 31.65 -17.37 15.26
N TYR A 54 30.46 -17.33 14.64
CA TYR A 54 29.72 -18.53 14.25
C TYR A 54 30.06 -19.08 12.86
N SER A 55 30.59 -18.25 11.94
CA SER A 55 31.22 -18.72 10.71
C SER A 55 32.54 -19.45 11.00
N ASP A 56 33.31 -18.96 11.98
CA ASP A 56 34.62 -19.51 12.36
C ASP A 56 34.53 -20.83 13.15
N THR A 57 33.38 -21.12 13.77
CA THR A 57 33.14 -22.42 14.42
C THR A 57 32.82 -23.56 13.43
N TYR A 58 32.61 -23.27 12.15
CA TYR A 58 32.45 -24.30 11.11
C TYR A 58 33.76 -24.60 10.34
N HIS A 59 34.78 -23.73 10.43
CA HIS A 59 36.05 -23.93 9.70
C HIS A 59 37.32 -24.06 10.56
N SER A 60 37.28 -23.92 11.88
CA SER A 60 38.47 -24.16 12.74
C SER A 60 38.58 -25.62 13.23
N LYS A 61 38.71 -26.55 12.27
CA LYS A 61 39.41 -27.84 12.50
C LYS A 61 40.89 -27.81 12.05
N HIS A 62 41.43 -26.69 11.57
CA HIS A 62 42.87 -26.53 11.29
C HIS A 62 43.36 -25.07 11.45
N ALA A 63 44.30 -24.87 12.40
CA ALA A 63 45.44 -23.91 12.54
C ALA A 63 45.35 -22.43 12.02
N THR A 64 46.00 -21.37 12.53
CA THR A 64 46.76 -20.94 13.76
C THR A 64 46.92 -19.39 13.72
N SER A 65 46.97 -18.75 14.89
CA SER A 65 47.41 -17.38 15.35
C SER A 65 47.92 -16.26 14.41
N HIS A 66 47.52 -14.98 14.68
CA HIS A 66 48.39 -13.86 15.15
C HIS A 66 47.66 -12.49 15.36
N ASP A 67 48.34 -11.57 16.09
CA ASP A 67 47.90 -10.41 16.92
C ASP A 67 47.67 -9.01 16.27
N HIS A 68 46.81 -8.20 16.94
CA HIS A 68 46.74 -6.72 17.29
C HIS A 68 47.46 -5.58 16.48
N PRO A 69 47.21 -4.26 16.74
CA PRO A 69 45.99 -3.45 17.05
C PRO A 69 45.93 -2.05 16.35
N ASP A 70 44.93 -1.22 16.70
CA ASP A 70 44.95 0.25 16.99
C ASP A 70 43.94 1.22 16.32
N LYS A 71 43.02 1.68 17.19
CA LYS A 71 42.49 3.04 17.48
C LYS A 71 42.39 4.14 16.41
N GLY A 72 41.18 4.71 16.34
CA GLY A 72 40.95 6.12 15.94
C GLY A 72 39.69 6.69 16.62
N LYS A 73 39.86 7.69 17.50
CA LYS A 73 38.79 8.52 18.08
C LYS A 73 38.35 9.58 17.06
N ILE A 74 37.05 9.84 16.94
CA ILE A 74 36.52 11.08 16.35
C ILE A 74 35.46 11.65 17.29
N SER A 75 35.65 12.91 17.67
CA SER A 75 34.79 13.74 18.51
C SER A 75 33.66 14.39 17.72
N ILE A 76 32.45 14.42 18.30
CA ILE A 76 31.25 15.05 17.76
C ILE A 76 31.01 16.38 18.50
N PHE A 77 30.81 17.47 17.78
CA PHE A 77 30.19 18.69 18.31
C PHE A 77 28.68 18.62 18.07
N SER A 78 27.90 18.70 19.14
CA SER A 78 26.45 18.93 19.08
C SER A 78 26.14 20.30 19.67
N ARG A 79 25.26 21.05 18.99
CA ARG A 79 24.47 22.14 19.60
C ARG A 79 23.02 21.66 19.67
N PRO A 80 22.33 21.82 20.81
CA PRO A 80 20.93 21.47 20.92
C PRO A 80 20.05 22.61 20.39
N VAL A 81 18.98 22.25 19.69
CA VAL A 81 17.83 23.14 19.47
C VAL A 81 16.72 22.63 20.38
N THR A 82 16.24 23.49 21.25
CA THR A 82 15.16 23.27 22.19
C THR A 82 13.80 23.48 21.52
N ASN A 83 12.82 22.75 22.03
CA ASN A 83 11.39 22.96 21.80
C ASN A 83 11.00 24.39 22.13
N ASP A 84 10.19 25.01 21.28
CA ASP A 84 9.02 25.78 21.71
C ASP A 84 8.08 26.07 20.53
N ASP A 85 6.87 26.46 20.92
CA ASP A 85 5.68 26.94 20.18
C ASP A 85 4.60 25.86 19.95
N ILE A 86 3.65 25.67 20.88
CA ILE A 86 2.57 26.55 21.40
C ILE A 86 1.38 26.68 20.45
N ASP A 87 0.29 26.14 20.98
CA ASP A 87 -1.12 26.25 20.66
C ASP A 87 -1.55 27.64 20.15
N SER A 88 -2.27 27.69 19.02
CA SER A 88 -3.03 28.87 18.64
C SER A 88 -4.39 28.50 18.03
N GLU A 89 -5.40 28.41 18.90
CA GLU A 89 -6.81 28.53 18.54
C GLU A 89 -7.06 29.86 17.82
N ARG A 90 -7.28 29.81 16.50
CA ARG A 90 -7.79 30.96 15.74
C ARG A 90 -9.30 31.06 15.92
N ARG A 91 -9.73 32.14 16.58
CA ARG A 91 -11.12 32.60 16.70
C ARG A 91 -11.75 32.82 15.32
N TYR A 92 -12.83 32.10 15.02
CA TYR A 92 -13.69 32.34 13.86
C TYR A 92 -14.37 33.70 13.96
N LYS A 93 -14.12 34.60 12.99
CA LYS A 93 -15.02 35.74 12.72
C LYS A 93 -16.20 35.21 11.90
N LEU A 94 -17.36 35.08 12.55
CA LEU A 94 -18.64 34.95 11.84
C LEU A 94 -18.91 36.25 11.09
N VAL A 95 -18.55 36.30 9.81
CA VAL A 95 -19.10 37.29 8.88
C VAL A 95 -20.46 36.76 8.45
N LYS A 96 -21.54 37.47 8.81
CA LYS A 96 -22.85 37.27 8.18
C LYS A 96 -22.72 37.70 6.72
N MET A 97 -22.44 36.76 5.82
CA MET A 97 -22.64 36.95 4.39
C MET A 97 -24.04 36.46 4.01
N ASP A 98 -24.71 37.21 3.16
CA ASP A 98 -26.03 36.87 2.62
C ASP A 98 -25.85 35.82 1.52
N PHE A 99 -26.24 34.57 1.80
CA PHE A 99 -26.03 33.40 0.93
C PHE A 99 -26.99 33.36 -0.27
N THR A 100 -27.71 34.45 -0.54
CA THR A 100 -28.61 34.60 -1.70
C THR A 100 -27.98 35.37 -2.86
N ASP A 101 -26.74 35.88 -2.68
CA ASP A 101 -26.07 36.68 -3.70
C ASP A 101 -25.26 35.82 -4.69
N SER A 102 -25.82 35.63 -5.89
CA SER A 102 -25.18 34.97 -7.03
C SER A 102 -24.02 35.79 -7.63
N THR A 103 -23.65 36.93 -7.05
CA THR A 103 -22.53 37.76 -7.52
C THR A 103 -21.24 37.57 -6.71
N ILE A 104 -21.30 36.91 -5.55
CA ILE A 104 -20.09 36.52 -4.78
C ILE A 104 -19.44 35.26 -5.38
N PHE A 105 -20.24 34.41 -6.03
CA PHE A 105 -19.81 33.27 -6.82
C PHE A 105 -20.11 33.61 -8.28
N GLY A 106 -19.16 34.23 -8.99
CA GLY A 106 -19.41 34.69 -10.35
C GLY A 106 -20.06 33.57 -11.19
N PRO A 107 -21.19 33.82 -11.89
CA PRO A 107 -21.86 32.83 -12.74
C PRO A 107 -20.98 32.29 -13.90
N ASN A 108 -19.77 32.83 -14.03
CA ASN A 108 -18.77 32.49 -15.05
C ASN A 108 -17.56 31.68 -14.49
N ALA A 109 -17.52 31.34 -13.19
CA ALA A 109 -16.40 30.61 -12.60
C ALA A 109 -16.46 29.11 -12.97
N ILE A 110 -15.41 28.62 -13.63
CA ILE A 110 -15.35 27.23 -14.11
C ILE A 110 -15.08 26.29 -12.93
N ASN A 111 -15.94 25.27 -12.77
CA ASN A 111 -15.68 24.19 -11.83
C ASN A 111 -14.51 23.33 -12.34
N LEU A 112 -13.45 23.26 -11.55
CA LEU A 112 -12.25 22.47 -11.81
C LEU A 112 -12.45 20.99 -11.43
N LEU A 113 -13.65 20.60 -10.98
CA LEU A 113 -13.99 19.21 -10.70
C LEU A 113 -14.81 18.58 -11.81
N HIS A 114 -14.44 17.36 -12.16
CA HIS A 114 -15.21 16.46 -12.98
C HIS A 114 -16.42 15.90 -12.22
N SER A 115 -17.53 15.68 -12.92
CA SER A 115 -18.77 15.15 -12.35
C SER A 115 -18.91 13.62 -12.44
N ASN A 116 -18.07 12.96 -13.25
CA ASN A 116 -18.12 11.52 -13.48
C ASN A 116 -17.36 10.74 -12.41
N LEU A 117 -17.87 9.55 -12.06
CA LEU A 117 -17.07 8.51 -11.41
C LEU A 117 -16.08 7.90 -12.40
N ILE A 118 -14.92 7.54 -11.89
CA ILE A 118 -13.98 6.69 -12.61
C ILE A 118 -14.56 5.29 -12.68
N ARG A 119 -14.62 4.73 -13.90
CA ARG A 119 -15.00 3.34 -14.12
C ARG A 119 -13.82 2.45 -13.73
N SER A 120 -14.10 1.37 -13.01
CA SER A 120 -13.03 0.49 -12.51
C SER A 120 -12.17 -0.15 -13.62
N GLN A 121 -12.69 -0.22 -14.85
CA GLN A 121 -12.01 -0.84 -16.00
C GLN A 121 -11.06 0.10 -16.76
N GLN A 122 -10.90 1.35 -16.32
CA GLN A 122 -10.06 2.34 -17.00
C GLN A 122 -8.90 2.80 -16.11
N LEU A 123 -7.70 2.80 -16.66
CA LEU A 123 -6.53 3.36 -16.01
C LEU A 123 -6.55 4.89 -16.18
N THR A 124 -7.25 5.60 -15.29
CA THR A 124 -7.40 7.06 -15.32
C THR A 124 -7.40 7.67 -13.93
N HIS A 125 -6.96 8.93 -13.85
CA HIS A 125 -7.03 9.77 -12.65
C HIS A 125 -8.06 10.90 -12.79
N ILE A 126 -8.78 10.96 -13.92
CA ILE A 126 -9.73 12.02 -14.27
C ILE A 126 -11.14 11.62 -13.84
N GLY A 127 -11.63 12.22 -12.75
CA GLY A 127 -12.94 11.96 -12.17
C GLY A 127 -12.88 11.54 -10.70
N TRP A 128 -14.04 11.19 -10.16
CA TRP A 128 -14.17 10.74 -8.77
C TRP A 128 -13.82 9.25 -8.63
N PHE A 129 -12.81 8.94 -7.81
CA PHE A 129 -12.38 7.58 -7.45
C PHE A 129 -12.93 7.21 -6.08
N SER A 130 -13.68 6.11 -6.00
CA SER A 130 -14.10 5.50 -4.74
C SER A 130 -13.12 4.40 -4.32
N ASP A 131 -12.88 4.25 -3.01
CA ASP A 131 -12.21 3.05 -2.47
C ASP A 131 -13.06 1.78 -2.73
N HIS A 132 -12.77 0.66 -2.05
CA HIS A 132 -13.54 -0.59 -2.14
C HIS A 132 -15.03 -0.49 -1.76
N PHE A 133 -15.45 0.63 -1.16
CA PHE A 133 -16.85 0.89 -0.88
C PHE A 133 -17.52 1.61 -2.06
N ARG A 134 -18.63 1.05 -2.53
CA ARG A 134 -19.41 1.63 -3.62
C ARG A 134 -20.24 2.82 -3.12
N TRP A 135 -20.05 3.96 -3.76
CA TRP A 135 -20.90 5.12 -3.60
C TRP A 135 -22.07 5.05 -4.59
N GLU A 136 -23.26 5.41 -4.13
CA GLU A 136 -24.43 5.55 -5.01
C GLU A 136 -24.43 6.94 -5.65
N GLU A 137 -24.81 6.99 -6.93
CA GLU A 137 -25.04 8.24 -7.66
C GLU A 137 -26.53 8.40 -7.96
N LYS A 138 -27.11 9.54 -7.59
CA LYS A 138 -28.49 9.90 -7.93
C LYS A 138 -28.55 11.33 -8.47
N ILE A 139 -29.59 11.63 -9.23
CA ILE A 139 -29.92 13.00 -9.62
C ILE A 139 -31.02 13.47 -8.68
N GLN A 140 -30.80 14.62 -8.02
CA GLN A 140 -31.82 15.24 -7.19
C GLN A 140 -32.07 16.66 -7.66
N CYS A 141 -33.34 16.95 -7.87
CA CYS A 141 -33.80 18.26 -8.27
C CYS A 141 -34.31 19.03 -7.05
N PHE A 142 -33.84 20.27 -6.90
CA PHE A 142 -34.27 21.17 -5.84
C PHE A 142 -35.40 22.06 -6.36
N ASN A 143 -36.56 22.02 -5.70
CA ASN A 143 -37.72 22.84 -6.06
C ASN A 143 -37.53 24.28 -5.58
N ASN A 144 -36.70 25.05 -6.31
CA ASN A 144 -36.58 26.50 -6.18
C ASN A 144 -37.25 27.18 -7.39
N ARG A 145 -37.24 28.52 -7.46
CA ARG A 145 -37.79 29.31 -8.62
C ARG A 145 -37.30 28.83 -9.99
N TRP A 146 -36.17 28.13 -10.03
CA TRP A 146 -35.64 27.36 -11.15
C TRP A 146 -35.36 25.94 -10.66
N THR A 147 -35.81 24.93 -11.40
CA THR A 147 -35.56 23.52 -11.06
C THR A 147 -34.10 23.18 -11.40
N PHE A 148 -33.21 23.23 -10.40
CA PHE A 148 -31.82 22.82 -10.55
C PHE A 148 -31.67 21.38 -10.10
N CYS A 149 -31.18 20.52 -11.00
CA CYS A 149 -30.90 19.12 -10.71
C CYS A 149 -29.40 18.90 -10.61
N ASP A 150 -28.95 18.40 -9.47
CA ASP A 150 -27.54 18.12 -9.22
C ASP A 150 -27.31 16.63 -9.00
N LYS A 151 -26.09 16.20 -9.29
CA LYS A 151 -25.63 14.85 -9.01
C LYS A 151 -25.26 14.72 -7.52
N ILE A 152 -25.78 13.69 -6.88
CA ILE A 152 -25.54 13.39 -5.47
C ILE A 152 -24.66 12.15 -5.34
N PHE A 153 -23.66 12.25 -4.48
CA PHE A 153 -22.88 11.13 -3.96
C PHE A 153 -23.43 10.69 -2.61
N ILE A 154 -23.86 9.43 -2.50
CA ILE A 154 -24.46 8.88 -1.28
C ILE A 154 -23.60 7.74 -0.75
N ALA A 155 -23.31 7.76 0.55
CA ALA A 155 -22.59 6.70 1.25
C ALA A 155 -23.27 6.29 2.55
N LYS A 156 -23.31 4.98 2.80
CA LYS A 156 -23.64 4.43 4.12
C LYS A 156 -22.41 4.44 5.02
N CYS A 157 -22.46 5.25 6.07
CA CYS A 157 -21.36 5.45 7.00
C CYS A 157 -21.15 4.23 7.90
N LYS A 158 -19.91 4.05 8.36
CA LYS A 158 -19.54 3.04 9.35
C LYS A 158 -18.80 3.67 10.53
N PRO A 159 -19.01 3.16 11.75
CA PRO A 159 -18.35 3.69 12.95
C PRO A 159 -16.85 3.36 12.99
N ASN A 160 -16.45 2.24 12.40
CA ASN A 160 -15.12 1.65 12.56
C ASN A 160 -14.22 1.77 11.32
N SER A 161 -14.68 2.40 10.24
CA SER A 161 -13.91 2.51 8.99
C SER A 161 -14.33 3.71 8.16
N ILE A 162 -13.35 4.43 7.64
CA ILE A 162 -13.56 5.59 6.76
C ILE A 162 -14.25 5.16 5.45
N ARG A 163 -15.36 5.82 5.14
CA ARG A 163 -16.03 5.81 3.83
C ARG A 163 -15.65 7.07 3.09
N ALA A 164 -15.07 6.93 1.91
CA ALA A 164 -14.53 8.08 1.19
C ALA A 164 -14.57 7.93 -0.32
N ILE A 165 -14.63 9.07 -0.99
CA ILE A 165 -14.49 9.23 -2.43
C ILE A 165 -13.59 10.43 -2.69
N TYR A 166 -12.78 10.35 -3.74
CA TYR A 166 -11.65 11.24 -3.95
C TYR A 166 -11.65 11.82 -5.35
N GLN A 167 -11.17 13.04 -5.51
CA GLN A 167 -10.82 13.58 -6.82
C GLN A 167 -9.50 14.33 -6.75
N PHE A 168 -8.65 14.10 -7.75
CA PHE A 168 -7.34 14.70 -7.85
C PHE A 168 -7.30 15.74 -8.97
N VAL A 169 -6.88 16.95 -8.61
CA VAL A 169 -6.78 18.10 -9.51
C VAL A 169 -5.33 18.56 -9.55
N PRO A 170 -4.55 18.12 -10.55
CA PRO A 170 -3.20 18.62 -10.78
C PRO A 170 -3.26 19.95 -11.55
N PHE A 171 -2.42 20.91 -11.18
CA PHE A 171 -2.34 22.21 -11.85
C PHE A 171 -1.12 22.29 -12.76
N LYS A 172 -1.23 23.07 -13.84
CA LYS A 172 -0.05 23.52 -14.59
C LYS A 172 0.68 24.58 -13.79
N ILE A 173 2.00 24.53 -13.76
CA ILE A 173 2.82 25.43 -12.93
C ILE A 173 2.68 26.87 -13.44
N GLU A 174 2.63 27.04 -14.75
CA GLU A 174 2.43 28.31 -15.47
C GLU A 174 1.10 29.00 -15.14
N SER A 175 0.07 28.24 -14.70
CA SER A 175 -1.21 28.81 -14.28
C SER A 175 -1.12 29.60 -12.96
N ASN A 176 -0.02 29.45 -12.21
CA ASN A 176 0.26 30.17 -10.96
C ASN A 176 -0.94 30.25 -10.00
N VAL A 177 -1.65 29.14 -9.83
CA VAL A 177 -2.84 29.07 -8.97
C VAL A 177 -2.44 29.32 -7.52
N ARG A 178 -3.05 30.32 -6.87
CA ARG A 178 -2.78 30.71 -5.47
C ARG A 178 -4.04 30.92 -4.63
N HIS A 179 -5.19 30.93 -5.30
CA HIS A 179 -6.49 31.19 -4.72
C HIS A 179 -7.46 30.10 -5.17
N LEU A 180 -8.06 29.44 -4.20
CA LEU A 180 -9.06 28.39 -4.42
C LEU A 180 -10.31 28.68 -3.59
N TYR A 181 -11.45 28.41 -4.19
CA TYR A 181 -12.74 28.43 -3.53
C TYR A 181 -13.34 27.03 -3.54
N PHE A 182 -13.69 26.53 -2.36
CA PHE A 182 -14.37 25.27 -2.18
C PHE A 182 -15.83 25.51 -1.83
N SER A 183 -16.72 24.72 -2.41
CA SER A 183 -18.14 24.70 -2.06
C SER A 183 -18.64 23.27 -2.03
N VAL A 184 -19.40 22.92 -1.00
CA VAL A 184 -20.03 21.60 -0.88
C VAL A 184 -21.35 21.72 -0.15
N ARG A 185 -22.38 21.06 -0.69
CA ARG A 185 -23.65 20.84 0.01
C ARG A 185 -23.69 19.42 0.53
N ALA A 186 -24.19 19.27 1.75
CA ALA A 186 -24.32 17.96 2.36
C ALA A 186 -25.59 17.85 3.22
N THR A 187 -26.15 16.64 3.30
CA THR A 187 -27.24 16.27 4.22
C THR A 187 -27.00 14.89 4.81
N ALA A 188 -27.45 14.70 6.04
CA ALA A 188 -27.28 13.48 6.80
C ALA A 188 -28.65 12.89 7.14
N GLU A 189 -28.86 11.62 6.83
CA GLU A 189 -30.11 10.91 7.18
C GLU A 189 -29.81 9.88 8.25
N GLN A 190 -30.48 10.02 9.41
CA GLN A 190 -30.33 9.12 10.56
C GLN A 190 -28.86 8.89 10.96
N LEU A 191 -28.02 9.91 10.83
CA LEU A 191 -26.60 9.81 11.08
C LEU A 191 -26.32 9.94 12.58
N VAL A 192 -26.05 8.82 13.23
CA VAL A 192 -25.80 8.75 14.67
C VAL A 192 -24.31 8.61 14.93
N GLU A 193 -23.76 9.49 15.77
CA GLU A 193 -22.37 9.43 16.21
C GLU A 193 -22.15 8.20 17.10
N GLN A 194 -21.07 7.46 16.85
CA GLN A 194 -20.70 6.22 17.55
C GLN A 194 -19.23 6.27 18.03
N SER A 195 -18.55 7.39 17.78
CA SER A 195 -17.15 7.62 18.09
C SER A 195 -16.97 9.09 18.45
N ASN A 196 -16.17 9.39 19.47
CA ASN A 196 -15.91 10.76 19.91
C ASN A 196 -15.20 11.63 18.85
N ASP A 197 -14.59 11.01 17.83
CA ASP A 197 -13.84 11.68 16.76
C ASP A 197 -14.52 11.49 15.40
N GLY A 198 -15.85 11.54 15.38
CA GLY A 198 -16.63 11.45 14.16
C GLY A 198 -16.27 12.57 13.17
N PHE A 199 -16.16 12.20 11.89
CA PHE A 199 -16.02 13.15 10.79
C PHE A 199 -17.04 12.89 9.70
N TYR A 200 -17.71 13.95 9.28
CA TYR A 200 -18.63 13.97 8.16
C TYR A 200 -18.41 15.29 7.43
N GLY A 201 -17.94 15.21 6.18
CA GLY A 201 -17.63 16.41 5.42
C GLY A 201 -16.59 16.22 4.33
N MET A 202 -15.90 17.31 4.02
CA MET A 202 -14.87 17.37 2.98
C MET A 202 -13.50 17.69 3.60
N LEU A 203 -12.46 16.98 3.16
CA LEU A 203 -11.08 17.40 3.33
C LEU A 203 -10.48 17.75 1.96
N ALA A 204 -9.55 18.69 1.93
CA ALA A 204 -8.74 18.96 0.74
C ALA A 204 -7.27 19.04 1.15
N LEU A 205 -6.43 18.18 0.55
CA LEU A 205 -4.98 18.27 0.65
C LEU A 205 -4.49 19.18 -0.47
N ILE A 206 -3.87 20.29 -0.10
CA ILE A 206 -3.30 21.29 -1.01
C ILE A 206 -1.79 21.14 -0.96
N GLU A 207 -1.19 20.79 -2.08
CA GLU A 207 0.26 20.65 -2.20
C GLU A 207 0.82 21.81 -3.00
N HIS A 208 1.92 22.39 -2.55
CA HIS A 208 2.58 23.52 -3.18
C HIS A 208 3.79 23.07 -4.02
N VAL A 209 4.20 23.92 -4.95
CA VAL A 209 5.35 23.65 -5.83
C VAL A 209 6.67 23.53 -5.04
N ASP A 210 6.79 24.21 -3.89
CA ASP A 210 7.96 24.14 -3.00
C ASP A 210 8.05 22.86 -2.16
N GLY A 211 7.03 22.00 -2.24
CA GLY A 211 6.95 20.73 -1.52
C GLY A 211 6.26 20.81 -0.16
N THR A 212 5.76 21.98 0.26
CA THR A 212 4.91 22.08 1.45
C THR A 212 3.47 21.73 1.16
N ASP A 213 2.74 21.26 2.17
CA ASP A 213 1.32 20.93 2.05
C ASP A 213 0.49 21.50 3.20
N GLU A 214 -0.82 21.62 2.94
CA GLU A 214 -1.83 22.05 3.91
C GLU A 214 -3.11 21.22 3.74
N ILE A 215 -3.85 21.02 4.83
CA ILE A 215 -5.14 20.30 4.80
C ILE A 215 -6.26 21.22 5.26
N ILE A 216 -7.22 21.44 4.38
CA ILE A 216 -8.50 22.09 4.71
C ILE A 216 -9.49 21.04 5.18
N ARG A 217 -10.27 21.39 6.21
CA ARG A 217 -11.32 20.51 6.77
C ARG A 217 -12.64 21.27 6.87
N LEU A 218 -13.62 20.88 6.06
CA LEU A 218 -15.00 21.36 6.11
C LEU A 218 -15.90 20.30 6.75
N LYS A 219 -16.14 20.43 8.07
CA LYS A 219 -17.00 19.53 8.85
C LYS A 219 -18.47 20.01 8.84
N PHE A 220 -19.38 19.07 8.66
CA PHE A 220 -20.83 19.28 8.74
C PHE A 220 -21.40 18.86 10.08
N ARG A 221 -22.57 19.44 10.42
CA ARG A 221 -23.39 18.99 11.56
C ARG A 221 -24.19 17.77 11.10
N TYR A 222 -24.20 16.72 11.91
CA TYR A 222 -24.86 15.45 11.56
C TYR A 222 -26.33 15.40 12.00
N GLU A 223 -26.74 16.31 12.88
CA GLU A 223 -28.07 16.35 13.50
C GLU A 223 -29.15 16.90 12.58
N SER A 224 -28.79 17.39 11.39
CA SER A 224 -29.74 18.00 10.46
C SER A 224 -29.95 17.13 9.24
N GLU A 225 -31.23 16.80 8.99
CA GLU A 225 -31.69 16.15 7.75
C GLU A 225 -31.88 17.15 6.60
N SER A 226 -31.63 18.44 6.86
CA SER A 226 -31.70 19.48 5.84
C SER A 226 -30.37 19.67 5.12
N TRP A 227 -30.44 19.96 3.83
CA TRP A 227 -29.28 20.33 3.03
C TRP A 227 -28.63 21.59 3.59
N SER A 228 -27.34 21.49 3.90
CA SER A 228 -26.53 22.61 4.36
C SER A 228 -25.39 22.87 3.40
N LEU A 229 -25.08 24.14 3.16
CA LEU A 229 -23.98 24.59 2.31
C LEU A 229 -22.79 25.00 3.18
N ARG A 230 -21.60 24.54 2.83
CA ARG A 230 -20.33 25.02 3.38
C ARG A 230 -19.43 25.51 2.25
N VAL A 231 -18.71 26.58 2.52
CA VAL A 231 -17.75 27.19 1.60
C VAL A 231 -16.45 27.52 2.32
N GLU A 232 -15.33 27.47 1.60
CA GLU A 232 -14.01 27.89 2.08
C GLU A 232 -13.33 28.77 1.02
N ASP A 233 -12.79 29.92 1.43
CA ASP A 233 -11.92 30.79 0.63
C ASP A 233 -10.46 30.56 1.08
N TYR A 234 -9.68 29.84 0.28
CA TYR A 234 -8.29 29.52 0.57
C TYR A 234 -7.33 30.37 -0.27
N ARG A 235 -6.40 31.05 0.41
CA ARG A 235 -5.36 31.88 -0.22
C ARG A 235 -3.99 31.46 0.26
N SER A 236 -3.08 31.25 -0.68
CA SER A 236 -1.68 30.94 -0.42
C SER A 236 -0.76 31.99 -1.02
N THR A 237 0.36 32.24 -0.36
CA THR A 237 1.45 33.03 -0.94
C THR A 237 2.27 32.23 -1.95
N LYS A 238 2.11 30.90 -1.94
CA LYS A 238 2.85 29.93 -2.74
C LYS A 238 1.99 29.40 -3.88
N THR A 239 2.62 29.03 -4.99
CA THR A 239 1.94 28.39 -6.11
C THR A 239 1.50 26.98 -5.74
N ILE A 240 0.22 26.69 -5.95
CA ILE A 240 -0.40 25.40 -5.70
C ILE A 240 -0.10 24.47 -6.87
N LYS A 241 0.40 23.28 -6.54
CA LYS A 241 0.77 22.21 -7.48
C LYS A 241 -0.39 21.27 -7.74
N SER A 242 -1.08 20.85 -6.70
CA SER A 242 -2.17 19.89 -6.79
C SER A 242 -3.12 20.02 -5.61
N VAL A 243 -4.37 19.60 -5.84
CA VAL A 243 -5.37 19.44 -4.79
C VAL A 243 -5.96 18.05 -4.85
N THR A 244 -6.00 17.35 -3.72
CA THR A 244 -6.77 16.11 -3.57
C THR A 244 -7.96 16.37 -2.67
N ILE A 245 -9.17 16.25 -3.20
CA ILE A 245 -10.41 16.37 -2.44
C ILE A 245 -10.83 14.99 -1.95
N MET A 246 -11.33 14.92 -0.72
CA MET A 246 -11.90 13.74 -0.09
C MET A 246 -13.25 14.11 0.53
N LEU A 247 -14.33 13.54 0.01
CA LEU A 247 -15.61 13.52 0.71
C LEU A 247 -15.63 12.27 1.58
N ALA A 248 -15.95 12.41 2.86
CA ALA A 248 -15.87 11.29 3.77
C ALA A 248 -16.89 11.31 4.90
N CYS A 249 -17.19 10.11 5.38
CA CYS A 249 -17.79 9.91 6.69
C CYS A 249 -17.10 8.78 7.46
N TYR A 250 -16.92 9.00 8.76
CA TYR A 250 -16.27 8.10 9.70
C TYR A 250 -16.81 8.35 11.11
N GLY A 251 -16.94 7.29 11.91
CA GLY A 251 -17.41 7.41 13.30
C GLY A 251 -18.94 7.53 13.44
N TYR A 252 -19.67 7.37 12.33
CA TYR A 252 -21.14 7.46 12.29
C TYR A 252 -21.78 6.18 11.75
N SER A 253 -23.03 5.94 12.16
CA SER A 253 -23.95 4.98 11.52
C SER A 253 -25.12 5.75 10.91
N GLY A 254 -25.38 5.57 9.62
CA GLY A 254 -26.41 6.30 8.89
C GLY A 254 -26.01 6.57 7.45
N ILE A 255 -26.67 7.54 6.80
CA ILE A 255 -26.41 7.90 5.41
C ILE A 255 -25.87 9.33 5.33
N ALA A 256 -24.81 9.51 4.56
CA ALA A 256 -24.21 10.79 4.23
C ALA A 256 -24.37 11.06 2.73
N SER A 257 -24.88 12.23 2.39
CA SER A 257 -25.14 12.64 1.00
C SER A 257 -24.47 13.97 0.70
N PHE A 258 -23.76 14.04 -0.43
CA PHE A 258 -23.03 15.22 -0.88
C PHE A 258 -23.46 15.63 -2.28
N THR A 259 -23.57 16.93 -2.53
CA THR A 259 -23.93 17.50 -3.84
C THR A 259 -23.30 18.88 -4.02
N ASP A 260 -23.42 19.44 -5.22
CA ASP A 260 -22.92 20.79 -5.56
C ASP A 260 -21.45 20.99 -5.13
N VAL A 261 -20.62 19.96 -5.36
CA VAL A 261 -19.21 19.97 -4.97
C VAL A 261 -18.42 20.72 -6.02
N ARG A 262 -17.84 21.86 -5.64
CA ARG A 262 -17.12 22.76 -6.56
C ARG A 262 -15.75 23.13 -6.02
N LEU A 263 -14.80 23.17 -6.95
CA LEU A 263 -13.50 23.80 -6.79
C LEU A 263 -13.36 24.85 -7.89
N THR A 264 -13.14 26.10 -7.54
CA THR A 264 -12.91 27.17 -8.53
C THR A 264 -11.66 27.97 -8.15
N SER A 265 -11.12 28.73 -9.11
CA SER A 265 -9.94 29.57 -8.91
C SER A 265 -10.16 30.95 -9.55
N GLU A 266 -9.46 31.97 -9.05
CA GLU A 266 -9.52 33.35 -9.57
C GLU A 266 -9.18 33.44 -11.06
N SER A 267 -8.31 32.57 -11.56
CA SER A 267 -7.92 32.52 -12.98
C SER A 267 -9.00 31.98 -13.90
N ALA A 268 -10.06 31.36 -13.36
CA ALA A 268 -11.11 30.71 -14.12
C ALA A 268 -12.30 31.66 -14.34
N GLY A 269 -12.37 32.35 -15.49
CA GLY A 269 -13.65 32.90 -15.94
C GLY A 269 -13.70 34.33 -16.49
N LEU A 270 -12.74 34.73 -17.33
CA LEU A 270 -12.86 35.97 -18.11
C LEU A 270 -13.06 35.74 -19.62
N ASP A 271 -12.72 34.56 -20.15
CA ASP A 271 -12.86 34.21 -21.57
C ASP A 271 -13.79 32.99 -21.74
N PRO A 272 -14.85 33.06 -22.57
CA PRO A 272 -15.75 31.94 -22.85
C PRO A 272 -15.09 30.74 -23.57
N LEU A 273 -13.90 30.89 -24.16
CA LEU A 273 -13.11 29.78 -24.71
C LEU A 273 -12.24 29.09 -23.65
N PHE A 274 -12.13 29.68 -22.46
CA PHE A 274 -11.32 29.14 -21.37
C PHE A 274 -11.99 27.92 -20.75
N SER A 275 -11.20 26.87 -20.52
CA SER A 275 -11.63 25.60 -19.97
C SER A 275 -10.82 25.24 -18.72
N ALA A 276 -11.31 24.28 -17.94
CA ALA A 276 -10.53 23.76 -16.81
C ALA A 276 -9.20 23.13 -17.26
N TYR A 277 -9.09 22.62 -18.50
CA TYR A 277 -7.87 22.05 -19.08
C TYR A 277 -6.79 23.10 -19.39
N ASP A 278 -7.14 24.39 -19.43
CA ASP A 278 -6.16 25.45 -19.57
C ASP A 278 -5.37 25.65 -18.27
N ILE A 279 -6.03 25.42 -17.13
CA ILE A 279 -5.43 25.52 -15.79
C ILE A 279 -4.85 24.18 -15.30
N CYS A 280 -5.59 23.09 -15.50
CA CYS A 280 -5.30 21.78 -14.95
C CYS A 280 -4.44 20.93 -15.90
N SER A 281 -3.56 20.12 -15.33
CA SER A 281 -2.59 19.30 -16.07
C SER A 281 -3.03 17.83 -16.21
N TRP A 282 -4.34 17.58 -16.37
CA TRP A 282 -4.89 16.22 -16.51
C TRP A 282 -4.33 15.45 -17.71
N CYS A 283 -4.23 16.10 -18.87
CA CYS A 283 -3.76 15.49 -20.13
C CYS A 283 -2.32 15.84 -20.49
N SER A 284 -1.73 16.83 -19.81
CA SER A 284 -0.43 17.40 -20.14
C SER A 284 0.61 17.17 -19.04
N PHE A 285 0.43 16.11 -18.25
CA PHE A 285 1.38 15.79 -17.18
C PHE A 285 2.75 15.49 -17.78
N GLN A 286 3.75 16.26 -17.39
CA GLN A 286 5.15 15.98 -17.65
C GLN A 286 5.87 15.80 -16.32
N PRO A 287 6.59 14.69 -16.11
CA PRO A 287 7.39 14.54 -14.91
C PRO A 287 8.56 15.52 -14.97
N ASN A 288 8.67 16.41 -13.98
CA ASN A 288 9.90 17.18 -13.81
C ASN A 288 11.03 16.21 -13.43
N ASP A 289 12.26 16.41 -13.96
CA ASP A 289 13.45 15.60 -13.66
C ASP A 289 13.71 15.43 -12.15
N HIS A 290 13.29 16.42 -11.34
CA HIS A 290 13.36 16.36 -9.88
C HIS A 290 12.31 15.46 -9.22
N GLN A 291 11.16 15.18 -9.85
CA GLN A 291 10.15 14.24 -9.34
C GLN A 291 10.52 12.78 -9.64
N VAL A 292 11.20 12.53 -10.76
CA VAL A 292 11.77 11.21 -11.07
C VAL A 292 12.94 10.89 -10.13
N LYS A 293 13.75 11.90 -9.77
CA LYS A 293 14.86 11.77 -8.80
C LYS A 293 14.43 11.82 -7.32
N LYS A 294 13.28 12.43 -7.01
CA LYS A 294 12.59 12.37 -5.70
C LYS A 294 11.53 11.24 -5.67
N SER A 295 11.73 10.13 -6.39
CA SER A 295 11.34 8.87 -5.75
C SER A 295 12.12 8.87 -4.44
N ASN A 296 11.44 9.09 -3.32
CA ASN A 296 12.08 9.06 -2.02
C ASN A 296 12.56 7.61 -1.84
N GLN A 297 13.75 7.30 -2.36
CA GLN A 297 14.71 6.55 -1.58
C GLN A 297 14.72 7.33 -0.28
N LEU A 298 13.98 6.83 0.72
CA LEU A 298 14.34 7.01 2.12
C LEU A 298 15.84 7.14 2.13
N SER A 299 16.30 8.32 2.53
CA SER A 299 17.70 8.68 2.37
C SER A 299 18.52 7.56 3.00
N ASN A 300 19.71 7.23 2.49
CA ASN A 300 20.56 6.18 3.11
C ASN A 300 20.82 6.43 4.62
N THR A 301 20.41 7.58 5.15
CA THR A 301 20.41 7.96 6.57
C THR A 301 19.15 7.55 7.35
N ASP A 302 18.02 7.25 6.71
CA ASP A 302 16.76 6.88 7.35
C ASP A 302 16.61 5.38 7.62
N TYR A 303 17.48 4.53 7.04
CA TYR A 303 17.55 3.09 7.33
C TYR A 303 18.90 2.45 7.05
N GLU A 304 19.19 1.33 7.71
CA GLU A 304 20.33 0.46 7.38
C GLU A 304 19.85 -0.91 6.87
N ILE A 305 20.45 -1.36 5.79
CA ILE A 305 20.14 -2.66 5.18
C ILE A 305 21.19 -3.66 5.66
N LEU A 306 20.81 -4.52 6.60
CA LEU A 306 21.66 -5.60 7.10
C LEU A 306 21.56 -6.84 6.20
N LYS A 307 22.38 -6.88 5.17
CA LYS A 307 22.47 -8.09 4.33
C LYS A 307 23.11 -9.21 5.15
N MET A 308 22.35 -10.28 5.39
CA MET A 308 22.92 -11.49 5.99
C MET A 308 23.98 -12.09 5.06
N PRO A 309 25.04 -12.72 5.61
CA PRO A 309 26.04 -13.41 4.82
C PRO A 309 25.38 -14.39 3.84
N ARG A 310 25.93 -14.46 2.63
CA ARG A 310 25.53 -15.48 1.66
C ARG A 310 25.93 -16.83 2.25
N PHE A 311 24.95 -17.63 2.69
CA PHE A 311 25.18 -19.06 2.75
C PHE A 311 25.30 -19.55 1.30
N GLU A 312 26.47 -20.08 0.95
CA GLU A 312 26.67 -20.71 -0.36
C GLU A 312 25.58 -21.77 -0.56
N MET A 313 24.91 -21.70 -1.71
CA MET A 313 23.86 -22.65 -2.05
C MET A 313 24.44 -24.06 -2.03
N GLU A 314 23.94 -24.93 -1.15
CA GLU A 314 24.18 -26.37 -1.29
C GLU A 314 23.71 -26.82 -2.68
N LYS A 315 24.45 -27.74 -3.31
CA LYS A 315 24.14 -28.28 -4.65
C LYS A 315 22.72 -28.86 -4.78
N SER A 316 22.06 -29.22 -3.66
CA SER A 316 20.69 -29.74 -3.60
C SER A 316 19.62 -28.74 -4.06
N THR A 317 19.96 -27.46 -4.14
CA THR A 317 19.05 -26.34 -4.38
C THR A 317 18.99 -25.89 -5.84
N ALA A 318 19.84 -26.48 -6.69
CA ALA A 318 19.91 -26.20 -8.13
C ALA A 318 18.62 -26.55 -8.90
N ASN A 319 17.69 -27.30 -8.28
CA ASN A 319 16.47 -27.78 -8.94
C ASN A 319 15.24 -26.88 -8.70
N HIS A 320 15.27 -25.95 -7.74
CA HIS A 320 14.13 -25.05 -7.49
C HIS A 320 14.11 -23.89 -8.50
N GLN A 321 12.92 -23.58 -9.02
CA GLN A 321 12.67 -22.53 -10.00
C GLN A 321 11.79 -21.40 -9.45
N VAL A 322 11.18 -21.55 -8.27
CA VAL A 322 10.31 -20.53 -7.66
C VAL A 322 10.84 -20.14 -6.27
N THR A 323 10.96 -18.85 -5.99
CA THR A 323 11.25 -18.32 -4.63
C THR A 323 9.98 -17.73 -4.02
N PHE A 324 9.65 -18.07 -2.76
CA PHE A 324 8.64 -17.37 -1.97
C PHE A 324 9.18 -16.00 -1.56
N VAL A 325 8.49 -14.91 -1.93
CA VAL A 325 8.95 -13.54 -1.69
C VAL A 325 7.94 -12.80 -0.85
N SER A 326 8.38 -12.30 0.30
CA SER A 326 7.52 -11.51 1.18
C SER A 326 8.30 -10.49 2.02
N GLN A 327 7.54 -9.70 2.75
CA GLN A 327 8.02 -8.76 3.74
C GLN A 327 7.18 -8.90 5.01
N VAL A 328 7.78 -8.64 6.17
CA VAL A 328 7.12 -8.94 7.45
C VAL A 328 7.59 -8.00 8.56
N SER A 329 6.66 -7.60 9.43
CA SER A 329 6.96 -6.93 10.69
C SER A 329 7.26 -7.96 11.78
N MET A 330 8.01 -7.56 12.81
CA MET A 330 8.38 -8.45 13.91
C MET A 330 7.20 -9.18 14.57
N ASP A 331 6.05 -8.50 14.73
CA ASP A 331 4.84 -9.06 15.33
C ASP A 331 4.17 -10.16 14.48
N ARG A 332 4.49 -10.26 13.19
CA ARG A 332 3.91 -11.24 12.25
C ARG A 332 4.79 -12.44 11.96
N LEU A 333 5.97 -12.55 12.58
CA LEU A 333 6.91 -13.63 12.29
C LEU A 333 6.39 -15.03 12.66
N VAL A 334 5.58 -15.15 13.71
CA VAL A 334 4.95 -16.44 14.08
C VAL A 334 3.99 -16.92 12.99
N ILE A 335 3.29 -15.98 12.34
CA ILE A 335 2.36 -16.29 11.25
C ILE A 335 3.14 -16.63 9.98
N LEU A 336 4.28 -15.98 9.73
CA LEU A 336 5.18 -16.35 8.65
C LEU A 336 5.68 -17.80 8.80
N GLU A 337 6.08 -18.21 10.01
CA GLU A 337 6.48 -19.59 10.29
C GLU A 337 5.35 -20.58 9.92
N GLN A 338 4.11 -20.25 10.26
CA GLN A 338 2.95 -21.08 9.92
C GLN A 338 2.67 -21.11 8.41
N SER A 339 2.81 -19.97 7.74
CA SER A 339 2.63 -19.81 6.30
C SER A 339 3.65 -20.62 5.49
N LEU A 340 4.88 -20.77 6.00
CA LEU A 340 5.95 -21.51 5.33
C LEU A 340 5.91 -23.03 5.56
N ARG A 341 5.00 -23.56 6.38
CA ARG A 341 4.92 -25.01 6.68
C ARG A 341 4.75 -25.91 5.45
N THR A 342 4.14 -25.40 4.39
CA THR A 342 3.88 -26.13 3.15
C THR A 342 4.87 -25.80 2.04
N TRP A 343 5.84 -24.92 2.31
CA TRP A 343 6.79 -24.41 1.33
C TRP A 343 8.17 -25.07 1.51
N ASN A 344 8.63 -25.76 0.46
CA ASN A 344 9.92 -26.46 0.48
C ASN A 344 11.01 -25.75 -0.36
N GLY A 345 10.63 -24.72 -1.12
CA GLY A 345 11.54 -23.99 -2.01
C GLY A 345 12.27 -22.83 -1.33
N PRO A 346 13.07 -22.07 -2.09
CA PRO A 346 13.76 -20.88 -1.59
C PRO A 346 12.79 -19.84 -1.06
N VAL A 347 13.23 -19.09 -0.07
CA VAL A 347 12.47 -17.98 0.54
C VAL A 347 13.35 -16.72 0.50
N SER A 348 12.77 -15.58 0.14
CA SER A 348 13.36 -14.24 0.23
C SER A 348 12.44 -13.35 1.05
N ILE A 349 12.84 -13.06 2.29
CA ILE A 349 12.05 -12.25 3.23
C ILE A 349 12.83 -10.99 3.60
N SER A 350 12.14 -9.85 3.57
CA SER A 350 12.59 -8.62 4.21
C SER A 350 11.87 -8.40 5.54
N ILE A 351 12.62 -8.29 6.64
CA ILE A 351 12.06 -8.11 7.99
C ILE A 351 12.23 -6.66 8.42
N HIS A 352 11.14 -6.02 8.85
CA HIS A 352 11.14 -4.69 9.43
C HIS A 352 11.32 -4.74 10.95
N VAL A 353 12.41 -4.17 11.44
CA VAL A 353 12.75 -4.11 12.87
C VAL A 353 12.81 -2.66 13.34
N LEU A 354 12.02 -2.33 14.36
CA LEU A 354 12.11 -1.05 15.07
C LEU A 354 13.09 -1.20 16.24
N THR A 355 14.12 -0.34 16.29
CA THR A 355 15.08 -0.29 17.40
C THR A 355 15.03 1.07 18.09
N ASN A 356 15.11 1.10 19.41
CA ASN A 356 15.35 2.34 20.15
C ASN A 356 16.86 2.59 20.21
N ASN A 357 17.26 3.86 20.33
CA ASN A 357 18.63 4.27 20.69
C ASN A 357 19.00 3.73 22.08
N SER A 358 19.34 2.44 22.18
CA SER A 358 19.99 1.88 23.36
C SER A 358 21.47 2.21 23.26
N THR A 359 21.92 3.05 24.18
CA THR A 359 23.29 3.59 24.29
C THR A 359 24.38 2.54 24.54
N ASN A 360 24.08 1.24 24.42
CA ASN A 360 25.00 0.14 24.77
C ASN A 360 25.04 -1.02 23.77
N GLY A 361 24.68 -0.80 22.50
CA GLY A 361 25.00 -1.75 21.41
C GLY A 361 24.46 -3.17 21.58
N ARG A 362 23.36 -3.32 22.32
CA ARG A 362 22.62 -4.57 22.50
C ARG A 362 21.22 -4.38 21.91
N ILE A 363 20.85 -5.21 20.93
CA ILE A 363 19.46 -5.40 20.48
C ILE A 363 18.71 -6.17 21.58
N GLN A 364 18.62 -5.59 22.77
CA GLN A 364 17.95 -6.23 23.92
C GLN A 364 16.46 -5.89 23.97
N ASP A 365 16.07 -4.70 23.48
CA ASP A 365 14.69 -4.21 23.58
C ASP A 365 14.16 -3.79 22.21
N TRP A 366 13.61 -4.76 21.46
CA TRP A 366 12.77 -4.45 20.31
C TRP A 366 11.36 -4.08 20.82
N GLN A 367 10.78 -3.02 20.28
CA GLN A 367 9.42 -2.62 20.62
C GLN A 367 8.43 -3.16 19.58
N LEU A 368 7.23 -3.48 20.06
CA LEU A 368 6.08 -3.60 19.18
C LEU A 368 5.82 -2.24 18.53
N PRO A 369 5.38 -2.20 17.25
CA PRO A 369 5.05 -0.94 16.61
C PRO A 369 4.09 -0.11 17.47
N SER A 370 4.45 1.13 17.75
CA SER A 370 3.54 2.11 18.33
C SER A 370 3.21 3.16 17.27
N VAL A 371 2.01 3.73 17.34
CA VAL A 371 1.46 4.68 16.33
C VAL A 371 2.35 5.92 16.16
N ASN A 372 3.20 6.23 17.15
CA ASN A 372 4.07 7.42 17.15
C ASN A 372 5.48 7.20 16.58
N LEU A 373 5.84 5.98 16.16
CA LEU A 373 7.20 5.65 15.73
C LEU A 373 7.23 5.08 14.30
N GLN A 374 7.49 5.97 13.34
CA GLN A 374 7.93 5.74 11.96
C GLN A 374 7.01 4.94 11.01
N HIS A 375 6.99 5.40 9.76
CA HIS A 375 6.28 4.74 8.65
C HIS A 375 6.82 3.33 8.40
N TYR A 376 5.94 2.37 8.16
CA TYR A 376 6.24 1.03 7.68
C TYR A 376 6.56 1.06 6.17
N PRO A 377 7.83 0.89 5.74
CA PRO A 377 8.24 1.12 4.36
C PRO A 377 7.98 -0.11 3.48
N ILE A 378 6.71 -0.53 3.40
CA ILE A 378 6.30 -1.82 2.83
C ILE A 378 6.87 -2.10 1.44
N ASN A 379 6.85 -1.12 0.54
CA ASN A 379 7.28 -1.29 -0.85
C ASN A 379 8.81 -1.33 -0.98
N VAL A 380 9.55 -0.60 -0.13
CA VAL A 380 11.01 -0.75 -0.03
C VAL A 380 11.36 -2.17 0.39
N LEU A 381 10.67 -2.72 1.39
CA LEU A 381 10.88 -4.09 1.86
C LEU A 381 10.57 -5.11 0.75
N ARG A 382 9.48 -4.93 -0.01
CA ARG A 382 9.17 -5.80 -1.16
C ARG A 382 10.26 -5.75 -2.23
N ASN A 383 10.70 -4.55 -2.61
CA ASN A 383 11.75 -4.37 -3.61
C ASN A 383 13.08 -4.99 -3.17
N LEU A 384 13.43 -4.89 -1.89
CA LEU A 384 14.62 -5.53 -1.33
C LEU A 384 14.50 -7.05 -1.37
N ALA A 385 13.35 -7.62 -1.02
CA ALA A 385 13.12 -9.06 -1.14
C ALA A 385 13.22 -9.55 -2.61
N ILE A 386 12.65 -8.80 -3.56
CA ILE A 386 12.74 -9.11 -5.01
C ILE A 386 14.19 -9.09 -5.51
N LYS A 387 14.98 -8.08 -5.10
CA LYS A 387 16.39 -7.95 -5.51
C LYS A 387 17.21 -9.18 -5.14
N MET A 388 16.86 -9.89 -4.06
CA MET A 388 17.60 -11.03 -3.51
C MET A 388 17.23 -12.41 -4.09
N VAL A 389 16.15 -12.48 -4.86
CA VAL A 389 15.74 -13.71 -5.58
C VAL A 389 16.83 -14.12 -6.59
N GLN A 390 17.09 -15.42 -6.75
CA GLN A 390 17.96 -15.93 -7.82
C GLN A 390 17.29 -17.00 -8.69
N THR A 391 16.12 -17.48 -8.30
CA THR A 391 15.33 -18.39 -9.13
C THR A 391 14.71 -17.66 -10.31
N ARG A 392 14.34 -18.40 -11.36
CA ARG A 392 13.69 -17.86 -12.55
C ARG A 392 12.36 -17.18 -12.22
N PHE A 393 11.54 -17.81 -11.39
CA PHE A 393 10.24 -17.29 -10.95
C PHE A 393 10.27 -16.89 -9.49
N MET A 394 9.35 -16.03 -9.11
CA MET A 394 9.09 -15.68 -7.72
C MET A 394 7.61 -15.56 -7.44
N PHE A 395 7.20 -16.05 -6.27
CA PHE A 395 5.85 -15.92 -5.76
C PHE A 395 5.78 -14.69 -4.85
N LEU A 396 5.15 -13.62 -5.34
CA LEU A 396 4.93 -12.37 -4.61
C LEU A 396 3.69 -12.51 -3.75
N VAL A 397 3.88 -12.64 -2.44
CA VAL A 397 2.80 -12.97 -1.50
C VAL A 397 3.00 -12.30 -0.15
N ASP A 398 1.92 -12.01 0.58
CA ASP A 398 2.04 -11.51 1.95
C ASP A 398 2.42 -12.63 2.93
N ALA A 399 3.06 -12.26 4.04
CA ALA A 399 3.69 -13.20 4.97
C ALA A 399 2.70 -14.08 5.75
N ASP A 400 1.42 -13.76 5.68
CA ASP A 400 0.31 -14.43 6.37
C ASP A 400 -0.51 -15.37 5.46
N PHE A 401 0.02 -15.67 4.27
CA PHE A 401 -0.58 -16.62 3.33
C PHE A 401 0.20 -17.92 3.26
N GLN A 402 -0.47 -19.02 3.57
CA GLN A 402 0.04 -20.36 3.37
C GLN A 402 -0.17 -20.81 1.91
N PRO A 403 0.89 -21.15 1.16
CA PRO A 403 0.75 -21.76 -0.16
C PRO A 403 0.14 -23.17 -0.08
N SER A 404 -0.56 -23.60 -1.12
CA SER A 404 -0.98 -25.00 -1.28
C SER A 404 0.24 -25.94 -1.26
N PRO A 405 0.12 -27.17 -0.74
CA PRO A 405 1.19 -28.15 -0.84
C PRO A 405 1.65 -28.36 -2.28
N ASN A 406 2.96 -28.54 -2.49
CA ASN A 406 3.56 -28.76 -3.80
C ASN A 406 3.30 -27.64 -4.84
N LEU A 407 3.01 -26.39 -4.40
CA LEU A 407 2.72 -25.27 -5.30
C LEU A 407 3.73 -25.14 -6.45
N GLU A 408 5.03 -25.19 -6.14
CA GLU A 408 6.08 -25.07 -7.15
C GLU A 408 6.00 -26.20 -8.19
N THR A 409 5.90 -27.45 -7.75
CA THR A 409 5.78 -28.61 -8.64
C THR A 409 4.54 -28.49 -9.54
N ASN A 410 3.39 -28.13 -8.96
CA ASN A 410 2.14 -27.96 -9.70
C ASN A 410 2.24 -26.83 -10.73
N PHE A 411 2.85 -25.71 -10.35
CA PHE A 411 3.10 -24.58 -11.24
C PHE A 411 4.02 -24.97 -12.41
N LEU A 412 5.14 -25.66 -12.14
CA LEU A 412 6.06 -26.13 -13.19
C LEU A 412 5.40 -27.14 -14.13
N ASN A 413 4.53 -28.01 -13.61
CA ASN A 413 3.72 -28.91 -14.44
C ASN A 413 2.77 -28.14 -15.35
N THR A 414 2.11 -27.10 -14.84
CA THR A 414 1.25 -26.20 -15.63
C THR A 414 2.06 -25.49 -16.71
N LEU A 415 3.26 -24.97 -16.39
CA LEU A 415 4.15 -24.36 -17.38
C LEU A 415 4.57 -25.34 -18.47
N ASN A 416 4.98 -26.56 -18.11
CA ASN A 416 5.39 -27.58 -19.07
C ASN A 416 4.23 -28.02 -19.98
N LYS A 417 3.01 -28.09 -19.44
CA LYS A 417 1.82 -28.54 -20.18
C LYS A 417 1.26 -27.47 -21.12
N TYR A 418 1.10 -26.24 -20.62
CA TYR A 418 0.38 -25.18 -21.34
C TYR A 418 1.30 -24.11 -21.96
N HIS A 419 2.52 -23.97 -21.43
CA HIS A 419 3.47 -22.91 -21.78
C HIS A 419 4.82 -23.46 -22.23
N SER A 420 4.85 -24.67 -22.82
CA SER A 420 6.11 -25.27 -23.30
C SER A 420 6.80 -24.44 -24.39
N SER A 421 6.04 -23.69 -25.20
CA SER A 421 6.56 -22.72 -26.17
C SER A 421 7.16 -21.49 -25.49
N TYR A 422 6.52 -20.96 -24.44
CA TYR A 422 7.05 -19.88 -23.60
C TYR A 422 8.39 -20.28 -22.95
N LEU A 423 8.50 -21.53 -22.48
CA LEU A 423 9.75 -22.05 -21.92
C LEU A 423 10.87 -22.18 -22.97
N ARG A 424 10.54 -22.43 -24.24
CA ARG A 424 11.51 -22.61 -25.35
C ARG A 424 11.88 -21.31 -26.05
N GLN A 425 10.97 -20.33 -26.11
CA GLN A 425 11.21 -19.02 -26.69
C GLN A 425 11.65 -18.07 -25.58
N HIS A 426 12.93 -18.14 -25.20
CA HIS A 426 13.52 -17.07 -24.41
C HIS A 426 13.44 -15.75 -25.20
N ASP A 427 12.72 -14.78 -24.63
CA ASP A 427 12.74 -13.33 -24.93
C ASP A 427 12.41 -12.82 -26.35
N THR A 428 12.12 -13.68 -27.33
CA THR A 428 11.94 -13.19 -28.73
C THR A 428 10.62 -12.47 -28.99
N ASN A 429 9.58 -12.64 -28.16
CA ASN A 429 8.24 -12.09 -28.40
C ASN A 429 7.67 -11.22 -27.27
N GLY A 430 8.43 -10.92 -26.20
CA GLY A 430 7.96 -10.02 -25.13
C GLY A 430 6.70 -10.52 -24.39
N CYS A 431 6.46 -11.82 -24.31
CA CYS A 431 5.34 -12.38 -23.56
C CYS A 431 5.57 -12.18 -22.06
N ARG A 432 4.69 -11.42 -21.41
CA ARG A 432 4.78 -11.04 -19.99
C ARG A 432 3.58 -11.63 -19.26
N ILE A 433 3.75 -12.78 -18.61
CA ILE A 433 2.65 -13.44 -17.90
C ILE A 433 2.85 -13.27 -16.40
N ALA A 434 1.81 -12.80 -15.72
CA ALA A 434 1.66 -12.87 -14.28
C ALA A 434 0.69 -14.01 -13.95
N PHE A 435 1.19 -15.08 -13.33
CA PHE A 435 0.39 -16.24 -12.99
C PHE A 435 -0.29 -16.00 -11.64
N VAL A 436 -1.59 -15.79 -11.65
CA VAL A 436 -2.40 -15.53 -10.45
C VAL A 436 -2.59 -16.82 -9.67
N VAL A 437 -2.24 -16.76 -8.38
CA VAL A 437 -2.54 -17.79 -7.38
C VAL A 437 -3.81 -17.35 -6.63
N PRO A 438 -4.93 -18.08 -6.76
CA PRO A 438 -6.16 -17.77 -6.03
C PRO A 438 -5.94 -17.73 -4.51
N ALA A 439 -6.65 -16.81 -3.86
CA ALA A 439 -6.45 -16.48 -2.46
C ALA A 439 -7.75 -16.77 -1.69
N PHE A 440 -7.60 -17.48 -0.58
CA PHE A 440 -8.69 -17.80 0.33
C PHE A 440 -8.35 -17.30 1.72
N GLU A 441 -9.29 -17.29 2.64
CA GLU A 441 -9.04 -17.06 4.06
C GLU A 441 -9.81 -18.05 4.92
N TYR A 442 -9.21 -18.41 6.04
CA TYR A 442 -9.96 -19.05 7.11
C TYR A 442 -10.91 -18.03 7.74
N LEU A 443 -12.14 -18.44 8.05
CA LEU A 443 -13.08 -17.59 8.79
C LEU A 443 -12.74 -17.49 10.28
N GLU A 444 -12.00 -18.48 10.80
CA GLU A 444 -11.51 -18.53 12.17
C GLU A 444 -10.01 -18.83 12.22
N ILE A 445 -9.35 -18.66 13.36
CA ILE A 445 -7.94 -19.02 13.51
C ILE A 445 -7.84 -20.55 13.58
N PRO A 446 -7.20 -21.23 12.62
CA PRO A 446 -7.09 -22.68 12.64
C PRO A 446 -6.18 -23.14 13.78
N ASN A 447 -6.48 -24.28 14.38
CA ASN A 447 -5.63 -24.91 15.37
C ASN A 447 -4.34 -25.40 14.72
N LYS A 448 -3.24 -25.42 15.48
CA LYS A 448 -1.94 -25.91 14.97
C LYS A 448 -1.95 -27.37 14.54
N GLU A 449 -2.92 -28.14 15.05
CA GLU A 449 -3.13 -29.57 14.81
C GLU A 449 -4.07 -29.83 13.64
N ASP A 450 -4.73 -28.79 13.11
CA ASP A 450 -5.63 -28.94 11.97
C ASP A 450 -4.86 -29.47 10.75
N PRO A 451 -5.42 -30.43 10.02
CA PRO A 451 -4.74 -31.04 8.88
C PRO A 451 -4.54 -30.00 7.76
N ILE A 452 -3.35 -30.02 7.18
CA ILE A 452 -3.04 -29.24 5.98
C ILE A 452 -3.86 -29.79 4.82
N LEU A 453 -4.57 -28.90 4.11
CA LEU A 453 -5.34 -29.23 2.92
C LEU A 453 -4.42 -29.68 1.79
N LYS A 454 -4.65 -30.88 1.26
CA LYS A 454 -3.76 -31.54 0.30
C LYS A 454 -4.21 -31.38 -1.14
N SER A 455 -5.49 -31.10 -1.37
CA SER A 455 -6.08 -31.03 -2.70
C SER A 455 -7.08 -29.89 -2.87
N LYS A 456 -7.31 -29.51 -4.12
CA LYS A 456 -8.35 -28.55 -4.51
C LYS A 456 -9.75 -29.04 -4.10
N ASP A 457 -10.01 -30.34 -4.21
CA ASP A 457 -11.30 -30.91 -3.86
C ASP A 457 -11.59 -30.78 -2.36
N GLU A 458 -10.59 -31.04 -1.50
CA GLU A 458 -10.69 -30.81 -0.05
C GLU A 458 -10.98 -29.34 0.27
N LEU A 459 -10.31 -28.41 -0.41
CA LEU A 459 -10.55 -26.98 -0.24
C LEU A 459 -12.00 -26.60 -0.63
N ILE A 460 -12.47 -27.08 -1.78
CA ILE A 460 -13.83 -26.81 -2.27
C ILE A 460 -14.88 -27.39 -1.31
N GLN A 461 -14.64 -28.57 -0.73
CA GLN A 461 -15.51 -29.16 0.28
C GLN A 461 -15.65 -28.27 1.53
N LEU A 462 -14.57 -27.63 1.98
CA LEU A 462 -14.61 -26.71 3.13
C LEU A 462 -15.28 -25.37 2.82
N ILE A 463 -15.24 -24.94 1.55
CA ILE A 463 -15.95 -23.73 1.08
C ILE A 463 -17.46 -23.98 1.00
N HIS A 464 -17.88 -25.17 0.55
CA HIS A 464 -19.28 -25.51 0.31
C HIS A 464 -19.97 -26.27 1.46
N ARG A 465 -19.33 -26.33 2.63
CA ARG A 465 -19.97 -26.86 3.84
C ARG A 465 -21.12 -25.95 4.26
N ASP A 466 -22.13 -26.50 4.95
CA ASP A 466 -23.27 -25.71 5.48
C ASP A 466 -22.82 -24.57 6.41
N ASP A 467 -21.73 -24.80 7.14
CA ASP A 467 -21.01 -23.82 7.94
C ASP A 467 -19.58 -23.69 7.36
N PRO A 468 -19.34 -22.79 6.38
CA PRO A 468 -18.05 -22.69 5.72
C PRO A 468 -16.92 -22.44 6.71
N MET A 469 -15.76 -23.04 6.49
CA MET A 469 -14.55 -22.72 7.29
C MET A 469 -13.59 -21.80 6.54
N ILE A 470 -13.74 -21.76 5.21
CA ILE A 470 -12.86 -21.06 4.29
C ILE A 470 -13.73 -20.38 3.24
N GLU A 471 -13.32 -19.18 2.83
CA GLU A 471 -13.95 -18.46 1.73
C GLU A 471 -12.91 -17.76 0.85
N PRO A 472 -13.29 -17.32 -0.37
CA PRO A 472 -12.45 -16.42 -1.15
C PRO A 472 -12.01 -15.20 -0.33
N PHE A 473 -10.72 -14.85 -0.42
CA PHE A 473 -10.17 -13.77 0.40
C PHE A 473 -10.86 -12.43 0.11
N ARG A 474 -11.28 -11.76 1.19
CA ARG A 474 -12.00 -10.49 1.24
C ARG A 474 -13.35 -10.50 0.53
N LEU A 475 -14.04 -11.65 0.51
CA LEU A 475 -15.33 -11.79 -0.17
C LEU A 475 -16.36 -10.75 0.32
N HIS A 476 -16.40 -10.49 1.63
CA HIS A 476 -17.41 -9.62 2.24
C HIS A 476 -16.93 -8.18 2.47
N GLU A 477 -15.63 -7.96 2.67
CA GLU A 477 -15.06 -6.63 2.89
C GLU A 477 -14.84 -5.86 1.58
N SER A 478 -14.36 -6.55 0.55
CA SER A 478 -13.87 -5.91 -0.68
C SER A 478 -13.73 -6.93 -1.82
N ASN A 479 -14.85 -7.47 -2.28
CA ASN A 479 -14.91 -8.50 -3.33
C ASN A 479 -14.15 -8.13 -4.64
N GLU A 480 -14.08 -6.85 -4.98
CA GLU A 480 -13.39 -6.34 -6.18
C GLU A 480 -11.88 -6.63 -6.15
N VAL A 481 -11.28 -6.79 -4.96
CA VAL A 481 -9.83 -6.98 -4.77
C VAL A 481 -9.33 -8.27 -5.45
N HIS A 482 -10.13 -9.34 -5.39
CA HIS A 482 -9.84 -10.61 -6.06
C HIS A 482 -10.91 -10.97 -7.13
N GLY A 483 -11.78 -10.03 -7.48
CA GLY A 483 -12.95 -10.29 -8.33
C GLY A 483 -12.61 -10.82 -9.72
N LEU A 484 -11.49 -10.37 -10.32
CA LEU A 484 -11.05 -10.83 -11.64
C LEU A 484 -10.57 -12.29 -11.65
N THR A 485 -10.28 -12.88 -10.49
CA THR A 485 -9.91 -14.30 -10.38
C THR A 485 -11.06 -15.21 -10.81
N ASN A 486 -12.32 -14.77 -10.67
CA ASN A 486 -13.52 -15.55 -10.98
C ASN A 486 -13.51 -16.94 -10.30
N TYR A 487 -13.72 -16.95 -8.99
CA TYR A 487 -13.70 -18.17 -8.17
C TYR A 487 -14.68 -19.24 -8.65
N TRP A 488 -15.85 -18.85 -9.16
CA TRP A 488 -16.80 -19.80 -9.76
C TRP A 488 -16.18 -20.59 -10.91
N LYS A 489 -15.49 -19.90 -11.84
CA LYS A 489 -14.75 -20.57 -12.92
C LYS A 489 -13.60 -21.41 -12.37
N TRP A 490 -12.90 -20.91 -11.34
CA TRP A 490 -11.80 -21.64 -10.72
C TRP A 490 -12.25 -22.99 -10.14
N TYR A 491 -13.39 -23.06 -9.46
CA TYR A 491 -13.89 -24.31 -8.86
C TYR A 491 -14.10 -25.43 -9.89
N HIS A 492 -14.47 -25.08 -11.13
CA HIS A 492 -14.91 -26.04 -12.15
C HIS A 492 -13.85 -26.35 -13.23
N THR A 493 -12.75 -25.59 -13.27
CA THR A 493 -11.73 -25.74 -14.32
C THR A 493 -10.61 -26.70 -13.92
N ASN A 494 -10.05 -27.39 -14.93
CA ASN A 494 -8.91 -28.32 -14.82
C ASN A 494 -7.69 -27.85 -15.64
N GLY A 495 -7.66 -26.56 -15.95
CA GLY A 495 -6.56 -25.90 -16.62
C GLY A 495 -6.58 -24.40 -16.33
N PRO A 496 -5.42 -23.74 -16.52
CA PRO A 496 -5.28 -22.32 -16.27
C PRO A 496 -6.12 -21.53 -17.26
N TYR A 497 -6.46 -20.30 -16.91
CA TYR A 497 -7.24 -19.43 -17.79
C TYR A 497 -6.84 -17.97 -17.67
N ASN A 498 -6.82 -17.31 -18.83
CA ASN A 498 -6.59 -15.88 -18.88
C ASN A 498 -7.75 -15.10 -18.28
N ILE A 499 -7.41 -14.05 -17.56
CA ILE A 499 -8.34 -12.99 -17.19
C ILE A 499 -8.65 -12.21 -18.48
N THR A 500 -9.91 -12.23 -18.90
CA THR A 500 -10.34 -11.62 -20.17
C THR A 500 -10.56 -10.11 -20.07
N TYR A 501 -10.75 -9.59 -18.85
CA TYR A 501 -10.88 -8.16 -18.59
C TYR A 501 -9.49 -7.55 -18.39
N ARG A 502 -9.16 -6.53 -19.19
CA ARG A 502 -7.78 -6.01 -19.27
C ARG A 502 -7.31 -5.23 -18.05
N PHE A 503 -8.21 -4.69 -17.22
CA PHE A 503 -7.83 -3.88 -16.05
C PHE A 503 -8.97 -3.80 -15.05
N HIS A 504 -8.64 -3.73 -13.76
CA HIS A 504 -9.55 -3.30 -12.71
C HIS A 504 -8.75 -2.52 -11.65
N ASP A 505 -9.15 -1.29 -11.36
CA ASP A 505 -8.44 -0.27 -10.56
C ASP A 505 -8.27 -0.59 -9.05
N LYS A 506 -8.75 -1.76 -8.64
CA LYS A 506 -8.71 -2.30 -7.27
C LYS A 506 -8.20 -3.75 -7.21
N TYR A 507 -7.86 -4.36 -8.33
CA TYR A 507 -7.42 -5.76 -8.36
C TYR A 507 -6.03 -5.91 -7.71
N GLU A 508 -5.90 -6.86 -6.80
CA GLU A 508 -4.74 -7.03 -5.93
C GLU A 508 -4.38 -8.52 -5.72
N PRO A 509 -4.13 -9.30 -6.79
CA PRO A 509 -3.83 -10.73 -6.68
C PRO A 509 -2.46 -11.02 -6.06
N TYR A 510 -2.28 -12.25 -5.61
CA TYR A 510 -0.96 -12.83 -5.41
C TYR A 510 -0.51 -13.55 -6.67
N ILE A 511 0.74 -13.36 -7.07
CA ILE A 511 1.22 -13.77 -8.38
C ILE A 511 2.56 -14.49 -8.32
N ILE A 512 2.72 -15.48 -9.19
CA ILE A 512 4.01 -16.01 -9.59
C ILE A 512 4.41 -15.29 -10.88
N VAL A 513 5.61 -14.70 -10.90
CA VAL A 513 6.10 -13.93 -12.05
C VAL A 513 7.57 -14.22 -12.29
N GLU A 514 7.99 -14.16 -13.55
CA GLU A 514 9.39 -14.31 -13.93
C GLU A 514 10.22 -13.11 -13.48
N LYS A 515 11.39 -13.38 -12.90
CA LYS A 515 12.37 -12.35 -12.54
C LYS A 515 13.16 -11.97 -13.79
N ASN A 516 12.83 -10.82 -14.37
CA ASN A 516 13.54 -10.25 -15.52
C ASN A 516 13.60 -8.71 -15.40
N SER A 517 14.26 -8.06 -16.35
CA SER A 517 14.42 -6.59 -16.40
C SER A 517 13.13 -5.82 -16.70
N HIS A 518 12.08 -6.49 -17.19
CA HIS A 518 10.81 -5.87 -17.55
C HIS A 518 9.81 -5.79 -16.40
N LEU A 519 10.07 -6.48 -15.29
CA LEU A 519 9.19 -6.45 -14.14
C LEU A 519 9.26 -5.08 -13.45
N PRO A 520 8.15 -4.32 -13.37
CA PRO A 520 8.11 -3.10 -12.56
C PRO A 520 8.30 -3.44 -11.08
N LEU A 521 9.09 -2.62 -10.39
CA LEU A 521 9.22 -2.66 -8.93
C LEU A 521 8.06 -1.90 -8.27
N TYR A 522 7.85 -2.13 -6.98
CA TYR A 522 6.85 -1.37 -6.22
C TYR A 522 7.28 0.09 -6.05
N ASP A 523 6.33 1.01 -6.13
CA ASP A 523 6.59 2.42 -5.86
C ASP A 523 6.90 2.67 -4.37
N GLU A 524 8.11 3.13 -4.07
CA GLU A 524 8.59 3.30 -2.69
C GLU A 524 7.98 4.52 -1.97
N ASN A 525 7.29 5.43 -2.67
CA ASN A 525 6.53 6.53 -2.04
C ASN A 525 5.23 6.03 -1.38
N LEU A 526 4.76 4.83 -1.74
CA LEU A 526 3.62 4.19 -1.07
C LEU A 526 4.11 3.36 0.13
N PHE A 527 4.01 3.96 1.31
CA PHE A 527 4.31 3.36 2.61
C PHE A 527 3.03 2.94 3.36
N ASN A 528 3.18 2.22 4.48
CA ASN A 528 2.10 1.76 5.33
C ASN A 528 1.03 0.93 4.56
N TYR A 529 -0.25 1.07 4.91
CA TYR A 529 -1.38 0.33 4.35
C TYR A 529 -2.12 1.12 3.26
N GLY A 530 -2.55 0.42 2.22
CA GLY A 530 -3.43 0.94 1.18
C GLY A 530 -2.72 1.31 -0.11
N MET A 531 -3.35 0.98 -1.24
CA MET A 531 -2.97 1.30 -2.61
C MET A 531 -1.60 0.79 -3.08
N ASN A 532 -0.77 0.23 -2.20
CA ASN A 532 0.58 -0.22 -2.52
C ASN A 532 0.63 -1.37 -3.55
N LYS A 533 -0.02 -2.52 -3.32
CA LYS A 533 -0.04 -3.62 -4.30
C LYS A 533 -0.92 -3.29 -5.51
N VAL A 534 -2.06 -2.62 -5.32
CA VAL A 534 -2.94 -2.20 -6.43
C VAL A 534 -2.20 -1.36 -7.47
N MET A 535 -1.34 -0.43 -7.02
CA MET A 535 -0.54 0.39 -7.95
C MET A 535 0.54 -0.41 -8.66
N HIS A 536 1.13 -1.41 -8.02
CA HIS A 536 2.07 -2.34 -8.67
C HIS A 536 1.39 -3.16 -9.77
N ILE A 537 0.20 -3.70 -9.48
CA ILE A 537 -0.61 -4.44 -10.46
C ILE A 537 -1.08 -3.52 -11.60
N SER A 538 -1.44 -2.28 -11.28
CA SER A 538 -1.79 -1.26 -12.29
C SER A 538 -0.62 -0.95 -13.23
N GLU A 539 0.61 -0.87 -12.69
CA GLU A 539 1.80 -0.70 -13.50
C GLU A 539 2.07 -1.92 -14.39
N MET A 540 1.88 -3.14 -13.87
CA MET A 540 1.99 -4.37 -14.66
C MET A 540 0.98 -4.40 -15.84
N PHE A 541 -0.26 -3.96 -15.62
CA PHE A 541 -1.24 -3.81 -16.70
C PHE A 541 -0.77 -2.80 -17.75
N ALA A 542 -0.27 -1.63 -17.34
CA ALA A 542 0.29 -0.63 -18.26
C ALA A 542 1.53 -1.14 -19.00
N ALA A 543 2.31 -2.02 -18.37
CA ALA A 543 3.45 -2.71 -18.95
C ALA A 543 3.08 -3.92 -19.84
N ASN A 544 1.80 -4.07 -20.23
CA ASN A 544 1.27 -5.14 -21.07
C ASN A 544 1.47 -6.57 -20.50
N TYR A 545 1.42 -6.73 -19.17
CA TYR A 545 1.32 -8.08 -18.60
C TYR A 545 -0.07 -8.68 -18.84
N THR A 546 -0.11 -9.95 -19.23
CA THR A 546 -1.31 -10.77 -19.19
C THR A 546 -1.41 -11.51 -17.86
N PHE A 547 -2.61 -11.63 -17.32
CA PHE A 547 -2.85 -12.33 -16.07
C PHE A 547 -3.55 -13.66 -16.34
N GLU A 548 -2.95 -14.75 -15.87
CA GLU A 548 -3.47 -16.11 -16.04
C GLU A 548 -3.70 -16.74 -14.67
N VAL A 549 -4.93 -17.15 -14.39
CA VAL A 549 -5.28 -17.82 -13.13
C VAL A 549 -4.88 -19.28 -13.21
N LEU A 550 -4.08 -19.74 -12.25
CA LEU A 550 -3.69 -21.12 -12.09
C LEU A 550 -4.81 -21.95 -11.44
N ASP A 551 -5.07 -23.15 -11.95
CA ASP A 551 -6.20 -23.98 -11.55
C ASP A 551 -5.88 -25.00 -10.44
N ASN A 552 -4.60 -25.30 -10.23
CA ASN A 552 -4.10 -26.40 -9.40
C ASN A 552 -3.20 -25.95 -8.23
N VAL A 553 -3.19 -24.65 -7.94
CA VAL A 553 -2.51 -24.04 -6.79
C VAL A 553 -3.41 -22.99 -6.16
N TRP A 554 -3.21 -22.72 -4.88
CA TRP A 554 -3.94 -21.70 -4.13
C TRP A 554 -3.09 -21.21 -2.96
N SER A 555 -3.58 -20.18 -2.27
CA SER A 555 -3.01 -19.69 -1.02
C SER A 555 -4.13 -19.35 -0.02
N ILE A 556 -3.87 -19.52 1.28
CA ILE A 556 -4.86 -19.30 2.33
C ILE A 556 -4.29 -18.34 3.38
N HIS A 557 -4.99 -17.25 3.62
CA HIS A 557 -4.71 -16.28 4.66
C HIS A 557 -5.04 -16.83 6.04
N PHE A 558 -4.15 -16.63 7.00
CA PHE A 558 -4.44 -16.89 8.41
C PHE A 558 -4.99 -15.65 9.10
N GLN A 559 -6.13 -15.82 9.79
CA GLN A 559 -6.65 -14.79 10.67
C GLN A 559 -5.62 -14.40 11.72
N HIS A 560 -5.41 -13.10 11.87
CA HIS A 560 -4.44 -12.54 12.80
C HIS A 560 -4.94 -11.24 13.40
N ARG A 561 -4.36 -10.85 14.54
CA ARG A 561 -4.71 -9.59 15.18
C ARG A 561 -4.37 -8.41 14.26
N SER A 562 -5.22 -7.39 14.30
CA SER A 562 -4.98 -6.13 13.59
C SER A 562 -3.75 -5.43 14.15
N THR A 563 -2.90 -4.91 13.26
CA THR A 563 -1.72 -4.13 13.64
C THR A 563 -2.10 -2.67 13.92
N PRO A 564 -1.31 -1.92 14.71
CA PRO A 564 -1.53 -0.48 14.91
C PRO A 564 -1.56 0.31 13.59
N TYR A 565 -0.69 -0.04 12.63
CA TYR A 565 -0.68 0.54 11.29
C TYR A 565 -1.99 0.31 10.52
N TYR A 566 -2.59 -0.89 10.63
CA TYR A 566 -3.88 -1.18 10.02
C TYR A 566 -5.01 -0.40 10.70
N MET A 567 -4.99 -0.32 12.04
CA MET A 567 -5.97 0.45 12.79
C MET A 567 -5.90 1.95 12.47
N ASP A 568 -4.70 2.49 12.30
CA ASP A 568 -4.49 3.87 11.86
C ASP A 568 -5.05 4.07 10.43
N PHE A 569 -4.77 3.16 9.50
CA PHE A 569 -5.35 3.20 8.14
C PHE A 569 -6.90 3.23 8.12
N LEU A 570 -7.56 2.55 9.05
CA LEU A 570 -9.01 2.51 9.11
C LEU A 570 -9.64 3.82 9.62
N LYS A 571 -8.91 4.59 10.41
CA LYS A 571 -9.46 5.69 11.23
C LYS A 571 -8.85 7.06 10.96
N ASN A 572 -7.63 7.13 10.44
CA ASN A 572 -6.89 8.36 10.23
C ASN A 572 -7.20 8.97 8.86
N LEU A 573 -8.05 10.00 8.86
CA LEU A 573 -8.52 10.70 7.66
C LEU A 573 -7.38 11.37 6.89
N THR A 574 -6.44 12.01 7.61
CA THR A 574 -5.28 12.67 7.01
C THR A 574 -4.40 11.64 6.31
N TYR A 575 -4.06 10.55 7.00
CA TYR A 575 -3.26 9.49 6.42
C TYR A 575 -3.93 8.87 5.18
N ARG A 576 -5.26 8.63 5.23
CA ARG A 576 -6.04 8.16 4.07
C ARG A 576 -5.97 9.15 2.91
N LEU A 577 -6.20 10.43 3.16
CA LEU A 577 -6.13 11.48 2.16
C LEU A 577 -4.76 11.54 1.48
N CYS A 578 -3.68 11.61 2.27
CA CYS A 578 -2.31 11.66 1.74
C CYS A 578 -1.96 10.39 0.95
N ASN A 579 -2.35 9.21 1.41
CA ASN A 579 -2.14 7.96 0.67
C ASN A 579 -2.88 7.96 -0.69
N ARG A 580 -4.09 8.53 -0.78
CA ARG A 580 -4.82 8.62 -2.06
C ARG A 580 -4.22 9.67 -2.97
N ALA A 581 -3.78 10.82 -2.44
CA ALA A 581 -3.03 11.80 -3.20
C ALA A 581 -1.78 11.18 -3.84
N GLU A 582 -1.00 10.42 -3.06
CA GLU A 582 0.18 9.75 -3.57
C GLU A 582 -0.16 8.68 -4.61
N ARG A 583 -1.22 7.88 -4.40
CA ARG A 583 -1.74 6.96 -5.42
C ARG A 583 -1.97 7.67 -6.75
N PHE A 584 -2.60 8.85 -6.77
CA PHE A 584 -2.87 9.57 -8.02
C PHE A 584 -1.59 10.04 -8.71
N LYS A 585 -0.58 10.50 -7.96
CA LYS A 585 0.71 10.87 -8.53
C LYS A 585 1.44 9.66 -9.14
N VAL A 586 1.45 8.52 -8.44
CA VAL A 586 2.00 7.27 -8.97
C VAL A 586 1.26 6.87 -10.24
N LEU A 587 -0.07 7.00 -10.27
CA LEU A 587 -0.89 6.70 -11.44
C LEU A 587 -0.57 7.63 -12.62
N GLN A 588 -0.40 8.93 -12.39
CA GLN A 588 0.03 9.87 -13.45
C GLN A 588 1.39 9.49 -14.02
N ARG A 589 2.35 9.09 -13.17
CA ARG A 589 3.64 8.59 -13.65
C ARG A 589 3.48 7.34 -14.51
N ILE A 590 2.67 6.37 -14.09
CA ILE A 590 2.41 5.15 -14.86
C ILE A 590 1.77 5.49 -16.21
N ILE A 591 0.75 6.35 -16.22
CA ILE A 591 0.09 6.80 -17.46
C ILE A 591 1.12 7.39 -18.44
N TYR A 592 1.98 8.29 -17.94
CA TYR A 592 3.01 8.92 -18.74
C TYR A 592 4.08 7.92 -19.22
N GLN A 593 4.65 7.13 -18.30
CA GLN A 593 5.76 6.21 -18.56
C GLN A 593 5.40 5.15 -19.62
N TYR A 594 4.15 4.70 -19.63
CA TYR A 594 3.66 3.66 -20.55
C TYR A 594 2.80 4.23 -21.69
N ASN A 595 2.73 5.56 -21.85
CA ASN A 595 1.92 6.24 -22.88
C ASN A 595 0.46 5.76 -22.92
N VAL A 596 -0.16 5.59 -21.75
CA VAL A 596 -1.56 5.16 -21.65
C VAL A 596 -2.46 6.28 -22.16
N GLN A 597 -3.29 5.97 -23.15
CA GLN A 597 -4.31 6.89 -23.66
C GLN A 597 -5.44 7.01 -22.63
N LEU A 598 -5.80 8.24 -22.28
CA LEU A 598 -6.93 8.52 -21.40
C LEU A 598 -8.11 8.94 -22.27
N ASP A 599 -9.28 8.32 -22.15
CA ASP A 599 -10.45 8.64 -22.97
C ASP A 599 -10.90 10.12 -22.92
N GLN A 600 -10.55 10.83 -21.85
CA GLN A 600 -10.84 12.26 -21.65
C GLN A 600 -9.78 13.19 -22.25
N CYS A 601 -8.74 12.60 -22.83
CA CYS A 601 -7.66 13.18 -23.60
C CYS A 601 -7.66 12.49 -24.99
#